data_AF-N8W9S5-F1
#
_entry.id   AF-N8W9S5-F1
#
_cell.length_a   1.000
_cell.length_b   1.000
_cell.length_c   1.000
_cell.angle_alpha   90.00
_cell.angle_beta   90.00
_cell.angle_gamma   90.00
#
_symmetry.space_group_name_H-M   'P 1'
#
loop_
_entity.id
_entity.type
_entity.pdbx_description
1 polymer ?
#
loop_
_entity_poly.entity_id
_entity_poly.type
_entity_poly.pdbx_seq_one_letter_code
_entity_poly.pdbx_strand_id
1 'polypeptide(L)'
;MNKIDHSYFGALNTDAVDPGRVDVIWEQKFSLAGETVDVPLWVVSGEKMDIHRLDAFSNHLNNLPALDIAARKQIGLYLEEDRGFIKFHIEEVPRNSLDQDWSIIEALAPNGTAVEVDVHDFVKAMRLTTVSLFYFEKGEPIVMDYVIGEGVQGLADQILAVKFTENSEFVDVSWERG
;
A
#
# COMPACT_ATOMS: atom_id res chain seq x y z
N MET A 1 9.20 26.82 -14.69
CA MET A 1 9.35 25.57 -15.47
C MET A 1 9.76 24.51 -14.49
N ASN A 2 8.81 23.66 -14.09
CA ASN A 2 9.00 22.63 -13.08
C ASN A 2 9.24 21.29 -13.78
N LYS A 3 10.40 21.21 -14.42
CA LYS A 3 10.89 20.03 -15.14
C LYS A 3 12.21 19.60 -14.54
N ILE A 4 12.40 18.29 -14.40
CA ILE A 4 13.63 17.72 -13.88
C ILE A 4 13.90 16.38 -14.58
N ASP A 5 15.16 16.13 -14.91
CA ASP A 5 15.61 14.82 -15.37
C ASP A 5 16.28 14.10 -14.20
N HIS A 6 15.68 13.01 -13.74
CA HIS A 6 16.20 12.19 -12.66
C HIS A 6 16.78 10.88 -13.21
N SER A 7 17.86 10.38 -12.61
CA SER A 7 18.51 9.13 -13.05
C SER A 7 17.60 7.91 -12.97
N TYR A 8 16.72 7.88 -11.98
CA TYR A 8 15.77 6.80 -11.74
C TYR A 8 14.41 7.01 -12.46
N PHE A 9 13.82 8.21 -12.32
CA PHE A 9 12.45 8.48 -12.81
C PHE A 9 12.42 9.02 -14.25
N GLY A 10 13.57 9.34 -14.83
CA GLY A 10 13.66 9.98 -16.13
C GLY A 10 13.15 11.43 -16.11
N ALA A 11 12.57 11.86 -17.22
CA ALA A 11 12.06 13.21 -17.40
C ALA A 11 10.70 13.38 -16.72
N LEU A 12 10.65 14.24 -15.70
CA LEU A 12 9.44 14.58 -14.95
C LEU A 12 9.02 16.03 -15.22
N ASN A 13 7.71 16.29 -15.24
CA ASN A 13 7.15 17.61 -15.56
C ASN A 13 5.85 17.88 -14.78
N THR A 14 5.91 18.68 -13.71
CA THR A 14 4.70 19.04 -12.95
C THR A 14 3.89 20.17 -13.60
N ASP A 15 4.44 20.87 -14.59
CA ASP A 15 3.70 21.89 -15.35
C ASP A 15 2.69 21.24 -16.34
N ALA A 16 2.78 19.93 -16.56
CA ALA A 16 1.80 19.18 -17.36
C ALA A 16 0.52 18.85 -16.60
N VAL A 17 0.53 18.99 -15.26
CA VAL A 17 -0.64 18.72 -14.42
C VAL A 17 -1.54 19.96 -14.40
N ASP A 18 -2.84 19.74 -14.56
CA ASP A 18 -3.85 20.82 -14.56
C ASP A 18 -3.75 21.71 -13.30
N PRO A 19 -3.81 23.05 -13.43
CA PRO A 19 -3.67 23.95 -12.30
C PRO A 19 -4.60 23.62 -11.12
N GLY A 20 -4.01 23.45 -9.93
CA GLY A 20 -4.74 23.11 -8.70
C GLY A 20 -5.16 21.64 -8.58
N ARG A 21 -4.70 20.76 -9.48
CA ARG A 21 -4.94 19.31 -9.40
C ARG A 21 -3.73 18.57 -8.84
N VAL A 22 -4.01 17.37 -8.36
CA VAL A 22 -3.03 16.32 -8.06
C VAL A 22 -3.15 15.28 -9.18
N ASP A 23 -2.02 14.82 -9.70
CA ASP A 23 -1.99 13.78 -10.73
C ASP A 23 -0.70 12.96 -10.68
N VAL A 24 -0.71 11.80 -11.33
CA VAL A 24 0.43 10.92 -11.49
C VAL A 24 1.28 11.39 -12.66
N ILE A 25 2.57 11.65 -12.41
CA ILE A 25 3.51 12.08 -13.47
C ILE A 25 4.52 10.99 -13.85
N TRP A 26 4.55 9.90 -13.09
CA TRP A 26 5.36 8.72 -13.36
C TRP A 26 4.70 7.52 -12.69
N GLU A 27 4.73 6.38 -13.38
CA GLU A 27 4.19 5.12 -12.89
C GLU A 27 5.03 3.97 -13.41
N GLN A 28 5.27 2.97 -12.56
CA GLN A 28 5.90 1.72 -12.98
C GLN A 28 5.34 0.56 -12.17
N LYS A 29 5.34 -0.63 -12.78
CA LYS A 29 5.02 -1.90 -12.13
C LYS A 29 6.29 -2.63 -11.72
N PHE A 30 6.32 -3.13 -10.49
CA PHE A 30 7.41 -3.93 -9.94
C PHE A 30 6.95 -5.36 -9.68
N SER A 31 7.88 -6.32 -9.73
CA SER A 31 7.62 -7.68 -9.27
C SER A 31 8.21 -7.86 -7.87
N LEU A 32 7.37 -8.23 -6.91
CA LEU A 32 7.78 -8.55 -5.54
C LEU A 32 7.17 -9.91 -5.16
N ALA A 33 8.02 -10.87 -4.81
CA ALA A 33 7.61 -12.24 -4.48
C ALA A 33 6.71 -12.93 -5.54
N GLY A 34 6.83 -12.54 -6.82
CA GLY A 34 6.02 -13.07 -7.92
C GLY A 34 4.69 -12.33 -8.14
N GLU A 35 4.41 -11.31 -7.33
CA GLU A 35 3.23 -10.45 -7.45
C GLU A 35 3.58 -9.14 -8.12
N THR A 36 2.58 -8.47 -8.70
CA THR A 36 2.75 -7.16 -9.32
C THR A 36 2.37 -6.07 -8.33
N VAL A 37 3.24 -5.08 -8.18
CA VAL A 37 3.04 -3.90 -7.34
C VAL A 37 3.07 -2.66 -8.22
N ASP A 38 2.00 -1.86 -8.18
CA ASP A 38 1.90 -0.60 -8.91
C ASP A 38 2.51 0.54 -8.09
N VAL A 39 3.32 1.38 -8.74
CA VAL A 39 4.09 2.44 -8.06
C VAL A 39 3.86 3.77 -8.78
N PRO A 40 2.83 4.53 -8.39
CA PRO A 40 2.59 5.88 -8.89
C PRO A 40 3.37 6.95 -8.10
N LEU A 41 3.92 7.93 -8.81
CA LEU A 41 4.45 9.18 -8.26
C LEU A 41 3.45 10.32 -8.46
N TRP A 42 2.84 10.74 -7.36
CA TRP A 42 1.82 11.79 -7.31
C TRP A 42 2.43 13.15 -7.00
N VAL A 43 1.99 14.16 -7.74
CA VAL A 43 2.42 15.56 -7.55
C VAL A 43 1.23 16.52 -7.61
N VAL A 44 1.37 17.69 -7.00
CA VAL A 44 0.47 18.83 -7.24
C VAL A 44 0.97 19.62 -8.45
N SER A 45 0.07 20.21 -9.22
CA SER A 45 0.41 21.10 -10.33
C SER A 45 1.37 22.22 -9.91
N GLY A 46 2.44 22.40 -10.69
CA GLY A 46 3.44 23.42 -10.47
C GLY A 46 4.37 23.18 -9.26
N GLU A 47 4.30 22.01 -8.63
CA GLU A 47 5.17 21.63 -7.52
C GLU A 47 6.64 21.66 -7.95
N LYS A 48 7.49 22.27 -7.13
CA LYS A 48 8.92 22.38 -7.44
C LYS A 48 9.64 21.13 -6.95
N MET A 49 9.96 20.25 -7.90
CA MET A 49 10.72 19.03 -7.61
C MET A 49 12.19 19.31 -7.27
N ASP A 50 12.74 18.48 -6.40
CA ASP A 50 14.10 18.48 -5.90
C ASP A 50 14.69 17.06 -6.03
N ILE A 51 15.98 16.99 -6.32
CA ILE A 51 16.68 15.72 -6.55
C ILE A 51 16.78 14.92 -5.26
N HIS A 52 17.03 15.54 -4.10
CA HIS A 52 17.23 14.80 -2.85
C HIS A 52 15.99 14.01 -2.43
N ARG A 53 14.79 14.58 -2.59
CA ARG A 53 13.54 13.87 -2.31
C ARG A 53 13.28 12.74 -3.30
N LEU A 54 13.59 12.95 -4.59
CA LEU A 54 13.48 11.90 -5.60
C LEU A 54 14.51 10.77 -5.34
N ASP A 55 15.73 11.10 -4.96
CA ASP A 55 16.75 10.12 -4.54
C ASP A 55 16.22 9.29 -3.37
N ALA A 56 15.61 9.92 -2.36
CA ALA A 56 14.99 9.22 -1.23
C ALA A 56 13.92 8.22 -1.70
N PHE A 57 12.99 8.63 -2.56
CA PHE A 57 11.99 7.70 -3.12
C PHE A 57 12.62 6.55 -3.90
N SER A 58 13.60 6.82 -4.76
CA SER A 58 14.27 5.76 -5.53
C SER A 58 15.01 4.77 -4.62
N ASN A 59 15.57 5.23 -3.50
CA ASN A 59 16.20 4.36 -2.50
C ASN A 59 15.19 3.42 -1.83
N HIS A 60 13.96 3.88 -1.57
CA HIS A 60 12.90 3.01 -1.05
C HIS A 60 12.53 1.93 -2.05
N LEU A 61 12.34 2.30 -3.32
CA LEU A 61 11.99 1.33 -4.36
C LEU A 61 13.11 0.31 -4.62
N ASN A 62 14.36 0.75 -4.60
CA ASN A 62 15.53 -0.14 -4.70
C ASN A 62 15.64 -1.12 -3.51
N ASN A 63 15.02 -0.79 -2.37
CA ASN A 63 14.99 -1.62 -1.17
C ASN A 63 13.57 -2.10 -0.82
N LEU A 64 12.68 -2.18 -1.81
CA LEU A 64 11.27 -2.53 -1.63
C LEU A 64 11.05 -3.84 -0.84
N PRO A 65 11.84 -4.92 -1.05
CA PRO A 65 11.67 -6.13 -0.24
C PRO A 65 11.88 -5.92 1.26
N ALA A 66 12.85 -5.08 1.66
CA ALA A 66 13.09 -4.80 3.07
C ALA A 66 12.00 -3.88 3.64
N LEU A 67 11.50 -2.94 2.84
CA LEU A 67 10.39 -2.07 3.22
C LEU A 67 9.09 -2.87 3.42
N ASP A 68 8.80 -3.84 2.54
CA ASP A 68 7.67 -4.75 2.69
C ASP A 68 7.75 -5.57 3.98
N ILE A 69 8.93 -6.11 4.32
CA ILE A 69 9.14 -6.80 5.60
C ILE A 69 8.85 -5.87 6.79
N ALA A 70 9.30 -4.62 6.72
CA ALA A 70 9.04 -3.64 7.77
C ALA A 70 7.55 -3.31 7.89
N ALA A 71 6.87 -3.10 6.77
CA ALA A 71 5.44 -2.81 6.72
C ALA A 71 4.60 -3.96 7.28
N ARG A 72 4.85 -5.20 6.84
CA ARG A 72 4.17 -6.41 7.36
C ARG A 72 4.34 -6.59 8.86
N LYS A 73 5.50 -6.23 9.41
CA LYS A 73 5.71 -6.22 10.86
C LYS A 73 4.77 -5.24 11.57
N GLN A 74 4.58 -4.04 11.02
CA GLN A 74 3.69 -3.03 11.61
C GLN A 74 2.23 -3.42 11.48
N ILE A 75 1.82 -4.01 10.35
CA ILE A 75 0.49 -4.60 10.20
C ILE A 75 0.25 -5.67 11.26
N GLY A 76 1.21 -6.57 11.48
CA GLY A 76 1.08 -7.59 12.53
C GLY A 76 0.85 -6.97 13.92
N LEU A 77 1.61 -5.93 14.29
CA LEU A 77 1.41 -5.23 15.56
C LEU A 77 0.03 -4.57 15.65
N TYR A 78 -0.41 -3.90 14.59
CA TYR A 78 -1.73 -3.28 14.49
C TYR A 78 -2.86 -4.32 14.70
N LEU A 79 -2.75 -5.48 14.05
CA LEU A 79 -3.76 -6.54 14.11
C LEU A 79 -3.79 -7.30 15.44
N GLU A 80 -2.67 -7.36 16.16
CA GLU A 80 -2.64 -7.90 17.53
C GLU A 80 -3.32 -6.96 18.53
N GLU A 81 -3.22 -5.64 18.32
CA GLU A 81 -3.88 -4.63 19.15
C GLU A 81 -5.38 -4.52 18.85
N ASP A 82 -5.76 -4.51 17.57
CA ASP A 82 -7.14 -4.46 17.10
C ASP A 82 -7.41 -5.51 16.01
N ARG A 83 -8.20 -6.53 16.39
CA ARG A 83 -8.62 -7.60 15.48
C ARG A 83 -9.81 -7.22 14.59
N GLY A 84 -10.27 -5.97 14.60
CA GLY A 84 -11.42 -5.50 13.84
C GLY A 84 -11.31 -5.79 12.35
N PHE A 85 -10.14 -5.55 11.75
CA PHE A 85 -9.90 -5.86 10.34
C PHE A 85 -10.00 -7.36 10.05
N ILE A 86 -9.40 -8.22 10.88
CA ILE A 86 -9.52 -9.69 10.74
C ILE A 86 -10.98 -10.10 10.87
N LYS A 87 -11.68 -9.60 11.90
CA LYS A 87 -13.10 -9.91 12.13
C LYS A 87 -13.97 -9.54 10.95
N PHE A 88 -13.75 -8.38 10.35
CA PHE A 88 -14.49 -7.97 9.16
C PHE A 88 -14.34 -9.00 8.02
N HIS A 89 -13.10 -9.40 7.71
CA HIS A 89 -12.81 -10.33 6.62
C HIS A 89 -13.26 -11.77 6.89
N ILE A 90 -13.15 -12.25 8.13
CA ILE A 90 -13.51 -13.62 8.49
C ILE A 90 -15.01 -13.79 8.72
N GLU A 91 -15.67 -12.81 9.35
CA GLU A 91 -17.04 -12.99 9.85
C GLU A 91 -18.08 -12.15 9.12
N GLU A 92 -17.74 -10.93 8.71
CA GLU A 92 -18.75 -9.99 8.18
C GLU A 92 -18.89 -10.13 6.66
N VAL A 93 -17.78 -10.17 5.94
CA VAL A 93 -17.79 -10.25 4.47
C VAL A 93 -18.41 -11.56 3.97
N PRO A 94 -18.02 -12.76 4.45
CA PRO A 94 -18.63 -14.01 4.00
C PRO A 94 -20.13 -14.13 4.29
N ARG A 95 -20.61 -13.55 5.40
CA ARG A 95 -22.05 -13.52 5.73
C ARG A 95 -22.87 -12.72 4.72
N ASN A 96 -22.25 -11.74 4.07
CA ASN A 96 -22.93 -10.80 3.18
C ASN A 96 -22.71 -11.10 1.69
N SER A 97 -22.01 -12.18 1.33
CA SER A 97 -21.64 -12.48 -0.06
C SER A 97 -21.56 -14.00 -0.33
N LEU A 98 -22.71 -14.65 -0.48
CA LEU A 98 -22.78 -16.12 -0.51
C LEU A 98 -22.21 -16.80 -1.78
N ASP A 99 -21.94 -16.06 -2.85
CA ASP A 99 -21.51 -16.59 -4.15
C ASP A 99 -20.02 -16.31 -4.51
N GLN A 100 -19.19 -15.94 -3.52
CA GLN A 100 -17.76 -15.66 -3.73
C GLN A 100 -16.89 -16.88 -3.40
N ASP A 101 -15.65 -16.88 -3.90
CA ASP A 101 -14.61 -17.84 -3.48
C ASP A 101 -14.03 -17.44 -2.12
N TRP A 102 -14.39 -18.20 -1.08
CA TRP A 102 -13.93 -17.99 0.29
C TRP A 102 -12.73 -18.86 0.68
N SER A 103 -12.09 -19.55 -0.28
CA SER A 103 -11.02 -20.51 0.03
C SER A 103 -9.88 -19.89 0.87
N ILE A 104 -9.57 -18.61 0.66
CA ILE A 104 -8.55 -17.90 1.46
C ILE A 104 -8.99 -17.72 2.91
N ILE A 105 -10.27 -17.44 3.15
CA ILE A 105 -10.86 -17.26 4.47
C ILE A 105 -10.98 -18.61 5.18
N GLU A 106 -11.41 -19.66 4.48
CA GLU A 106 -11.46 -21.03 5.02
C GLU A 106 -10.08 -21.54 5.41
N ALA A 107 -9.04 -21.21 4.64
CA ALA A 107 -7.66 -21.56 4.96
C ALA A 107 -7.14 -20.83 6.21
N LEU A 108 -7.49 -19.55 6.38
CA LEU A 108 -7.06 -18.72 7.51
C LEU A 108 -7.87 -18.99 8.79
N ALA A 109 -9.16 -19.30 8.65
CA ALA A 109 -10.11 -19.52 9.74
C ALA A 109 -10.96 -20.76 9.45
N PRO A 110 -10.41 -21.99 9.56
CA PRO A 110 -11.15 -23.22 9.27
C PRO A 110 -12.36 -23.43 10.20
N ASN A 111 -12.35 -22.80 11.38
CA ASN A 111 -13.45 -22.81 12.33
C ASN A 111 -14.39 -21.60 12.19
N GLY A 112 -14.11 -20.68 11.25
CA GLY A 112 -14.95 -19.52 10.93
C GLY A 112 -14.95 -18.40 11.97
N THR A 113 -13.96 -18.33 12.86
CA THR A 113 -13.88 -17.30 13.91
C THR A 113 -12.59 -16.49 13.82
N ALA A 114 -12.70 -15.18 13.99
CA ALA A 114 -11.57 -14.27 13.89
C ALA A 114 -10.58 -14.39 15.06
N VAL A 115 -11.03 -14.91 16.20
CA VAL A 115 -10.21 -15.10 17.41
C VAL A 115 -9.16 -16.20 17.22
N GLU A 116 -9.47 -17.22 16.43
CA GLU A 116 -8.60 -18.38 16.21
C GLU A 116 -7.59 -18.17 15.07
N VAL A 117 -7.69 -17.04 14.35
CA VAL A 117 -6.76 -16.72 13.26
C VAL A 117 -5.39 -16.38 13.81
N ASP A 118 -4.35 -17.04 13.30
CA ASP A 118 -2.99 -16.61 13.55
C ASP A 118 -2.70 -15.30 12.77
N VAL A 119 -2.30 -14.24 13.47
CA VAL A 119 -2.07 -12.92 12.86
C VAL A 119 -0.92 -12.98 11.84
N HIS A 120 0.11 -13.79 12.10
CA HIS A 120 1.21 -13.94 11.16
C HIS A 120 0.75 -14.61 9.86
N ASP A 121 -0.09 -15.64 9.95
CA ASP A 121 -0.67 -16.27 8.75
C ASP A 121 -1.60 -15.33 8.00
N PHE A 122 -2.40 -14.52 8.71
CA PHE A 122 -3.23 -13.49 8.09
C PHE A 122 -2.38 -12.45 7.34
N VAL A 123 -1.35 -11.88 7.98
CA VAL A 123 -0.42 -10.94 7.36
C VAL A 123 0.29 -11.55 6.16
N LYS A 124 0.66 -12.83 6.23
CA LYS A 124 1.28 -13.55 5.13
C LYS A 124 0.35 -13.74 3.93
N ALA A 125 -0.96 -13.87 4.17
CA ALA A 125 -1.97 -13.94 3.11
C ALA A 125 -2.27 -12.59 2.46
N MET A 126 -1.88 -11.47 3.09
CA MET A 126 -2.05 -10.14 2.52
C MET A 126 -1.07 -9.88 1.37
N ARG A 127 -1.54 -9.13 0.38
CA ARG A 127 -0.83 -8.79 -0.86
C ARG A 127 -0.60 -7.29 -0.90
N LEU A 128 0.63 -6.89 -1.21
CA LEU A 128 0.98 -5.49 -1.47
C LEU A 128 0.53 -5.17 -2.90
N THR A 129 -0.37 -4.20 -3.07
CA THR A 129 -0.90 -3.83 -4.39
C THR A 129 -0.27 -2.55 -4.92
N THR A 130 -0.08 -1.57 -4.04
CA THR A 130 0.39 -0.24 -4.43
C THR A 130 1.47 0.28 -3.48
N VAL A 131 2.47 0.97 -4.03
CA VAL A 131 3.37 1.85 -3.27
C VAL A 131 3.23 3.26 -3.84
N SER A 132 2.38 4.08 -3.23
CA SER A 132 2.14 5.45 -3.64
C SER A 132 3.22 6.37 -3.09
N LEU A 133 3.84 7.15 -3.99
CA LEU A 133 4.83 8.17 -3.66
C LEU A 133 4.18 9.55 -3.77
N PHE A 134 3.81 10.15 -2.64
CA PHE A 134 3.21 11.48 -2.60
C PHE A 134 4.28 12.57 -2.44
N TYR A 135 4.66 13.21 -3.53
CA TYR A 135 5.72 14.22 -3.52
C TYR A 135 5.33 15.50 -2.77
N PHE A 136 4.04 15.80 -2.64
CA PHE A 136 3.56 17.01 -1.96
C PHE A 136 3.39 16.84 -0.44
N GLU A 137 3.44 15.61 0.08
CA GLU A 137 3.20 15.32 1.49
C GLU A 137 4.49 15.21 2.29
N LYS A 138 4.73 16.09 3.26
CA LYS A 138 6.00 16.08 4.01
C LYS A 138 6.04 15.06 5.16
N GLY A 139 4.89 14.57 5.61
CA GLY A 139 4.79 13.66 6.77
C GLY A 139 4.85 12.20 6.35
N GLU A 140 3.94 11.79 5.47
CA GLU A 140 3.71 10.39 5.08
C GLU A 140 3.79 10.15 3.56
N PRO A 141 4.89 10.56 2.90
CA PRO A 141 4.96 10.53 1.45
C PRO A 141 5.01 9.13 0.83
N ILE A 142 5.15 8.08 1.61
CA ILE A 142 5.25 6.71 1.11
C ILE A 142 4.14 5.90 1.76
N VAL A 143 3.16 5.50 0.96
CA VAL A 143 1.99 4.73 1.41
C VAL A 143 1.98 3.39 0.70
N MET A 144 1.93 2.32 1.47
CA MET A 144 1.93 0.94 0.99
C MET A 144 0.59 0.28 1.28
N ASP A 145 -0.13 -0.07 0.23
CA ASP A 145 -1.50 -0.59 0.34
C ASP A 145 -1.51 -2.11 0.33
N TYR A 146 -2.05 -2.69 1.40
CA TYR A 146 -2.19 -4.13 1.55
C TYR A 146 -3.65 -4.54 1.53
N VAL A 147 -3.96 -5.54 0.71
CA VAL A 147 -5.29 -6.14 0.60
C VAL A 147 -5.24 -7.63 0.92
N ILE A 148 -6.39 -8.22 1.19
CA ILE A 148 -6.55 -9.67 1.29
C ILE A 148 -7.65 -10.14 0.35
N GLY A 149 -7.49 -11.34 -0.23
CA GLY A 149 -8.46 -11.89 -1.17
C GLY A 149 -8.55 -11.07 -2.47
N GLU A 150 -7.42 -10.74 -3.09
CA GLU A 150 -7.39 -10.01 -4.37
C GLU A 150 -8.36 -10.64 -5.39
N GLY A 151 -9.17 -9.81 -6.05
CA GLY A 151 -10.19 -10.26 -7.01
C GLY A 151 -11.52 -10.69 -6.37
N VAL A 152 -11.61 -10.74 -5.03
CA VAL A 152 -12.83 -11.01 -4.28
C VAL A 152 -13.45 -9.69 -3.84
N GLN A 153 -14.64 -9.39 -4.37
CA GLN A 153 -15.35 -8.16 -4.05
C GLN A 153 -15.74 -8.15 -2.56
N GLY A 154 -15.50 -7.01 -1.89
CA GLY A 154 -15.77 -6.84 -0.46
C GLY A 154 -14.65 -7.29 0.48
N LEU A 155 -13.66 -8.05 -0.01
CA LEU A 155 -12.39 -8.26 0.71
C LEU A 155 -11.33 -7.29 0.19
N ALA A 156 -11.10 -7.28 -1.13
CA ALA A 156 -10.02 -6.49 -1.73
C ALA A 156 -10.28 -4.98 -1.73
N ASP A 157 -11.48 -4.53 -1.35
CA ASP A 157 -11.82 -3.11 -1.19
C ASP A 157 -11.46 -2.56 0.20
N GLN A 158 -11.06 -3.42 1.13
CA GLN A 158 -10.51 -3.01 2.42
C GLN A 158 -8.99 -3.04 2.37
N ILE A 159 -8.40 -1.91 2.71
CA ILE A 159 -6.95 -1.70 2.62
C ILE A 159 -6.41 -1.46 4.02
N LEU A 160 -5.27 -2.08 4.33
CA LEU A 160 -4.38 -1.56 5.37
C LEU A 160 -3.25 -0.78 4.69
N ALA A 161 -3.33 0.54 4.81
CA ALA A 161 -2.36 1.47 4.29
C ALA A 161 -1.26 1.69 5.34
N VAL A 162 -0.04 1.26 5.02
CA VAL A 162 1.14 1.45 5.89
C VAL A 162 1.93 2.65 5.41
N LYS A 163 2.16 3.59 6.32
CA LYS A 163 2.71 4.91 5.99
C LYS A 163 4.12 5.08 6.52
N PHE A 164 5.00 5.61 5.68
CA PHE A 164 6.40 5.87 6.00
C PHE A 164 6.80 7.31 5.63
N THR A 165 7.76 7.83 6.39
CA THR A 165 8.46 9.08 6.05
C THR A 165 9.45 8.87 4.91
N GLU A 166 10.03 9.95 4.39
CA GLU A 166 11.13 9.91 3.41
C GLU A 166 12.40 9.24 3.93
N ASN A 167 12.49 8.97 5.24
CA ASN A 167 13.64 8.31 5.88
C ASN A 167 13.33 6.86 6.28
N SER A 168 12.27 6.26 5.70
CA SER A 168 11.78 4.92 6.04
C SER A 168 11.32 4.76 7.50
N GLU A 169 11.00 5.85 8.19
CA GLU A 169 10.45 5.78 9.54
C GLU A 169 8.96 5.47 9.44
N PHE A 170 8.51 4.48 10.21
CA PHE A 170 7.09 4.15 10.31
C PHE A 170 6.30 5.31 10.91
N VAL A 171 5.15 5.61 10.32
CA VAL A 171 4.22 6.66 10.76
C VAL A 171 2.96 6.04 11.34
N ASP A 172 2.23 5.26 10.53
CA ASP A 172 0.91 4.74 10.90
C ASP A 172 0.49 3.51 10.06
N VAL A 173 -0.47 2.75 10.58
CA VAL A 173 -1.27 1.78 9.82
C VAL A 173 -2.73 2.23 9.87
N SER A 174 -3.28 2.58 8.71
CA SER A 174 -4.66 3.05 8.58
C SER A 174 -5.52 2.00 7.86
N TRP A 175 -6.70 1.68 8.41
CA TRP A 175 -7.72 0.92 7.70
C TRP A 175 -8.54 1.85 6.81
N GLU A 176 -8.43 1.66 5.50
CA GLU A 176 -9.05 2.49 4.46
C GLU A 176 -9.96 1.66 3.54
N ARG A 177 -10.73 2.36 2.70
CA ARG A 177 -11.50 1.77 1.62
C ARG A 177 -10.94 2.21 0.28
N GLY A 178 -10.64 1.24 -0.58
CA GLY A 178 -10.17 1.44 -1.96
C GLY A 178 -11.26 1.84 -2.94
#